data_AF-A0A8J7ZJL9-F1
#
_entry.id   AF-A0A8J7ZJL9-F1
#
_cell.length_a   1.000
_cell.length_b   1.000
_cell.length_c   1.000
_cell.angle_alpha   90.00
_cell.angle_beta   90.00
_cell.angle_gamma   90.00
#
_symmetry.space_group_name_H-M   'P 1'
#
loop_
_entity.id
_entity.type
_entity.pdbx_description
1 polymer ?
#
loop_
_entity_poly.entity_id
_entity_poly.type
_entity_poly.pdbx_seq_one_letter_code
_entity_poly.pdbx_strand_id
1 'polypeptide(L)'
;MTVLLCGVGADTGNVRPVPRVDDAGRFEYVPIPEKGATAETATYGSLPARTTDGTLADGIDAIRPGSDGDWTSNADAVAARAVHRDPNFDALTYGEHRPAYVARLRELDPGDVIAFYGGFRGPDSDVKHRYLFGYLTVAADPVVLTPEMDDEAIAAALDEHPENAHAKRFAGHGSLYYHDPAFVDNPEPVVVVPGREPGGVLDRAVRLSDERVGPNYYMADAVESVLRPERGGARGTHLGGFKPAVECDVTPEAFRSFVADATDRP
;
A
#
# COMPACT_ATOMS: atom_id res chain seq x y z
N MET A 1 -3.53 0.63 -21.53
CA MET A 1 -3.09 1.61 -20.51
C MET A 1 -4.13 1.63 -19.42
N THR A 2 -3.80 1.06 -18.27
CA THR A 2 -4.73 0.66 -17.23
C THR A 2 -4.37 1.34 -15.90
N VAL A 3 -5.38 1.51 -15.05
CA VAL A 3 -5.18 1.95 -13.66
C VAL A 3 -5.58 0.82 -12.72
N LEU A 4 -4.65 0.42 -11.86
CA LEU A 4 -4.89 -0.61 -10.84
C LEU A 4 -4.89 0.02 -9.45
N LEU A 5 -6.02 -0.07 -8.75
CA LEU A 5 -6.11 0.33 -7.35
C LEU A 5 -5.68 -0.82 -6.44
N CYS A 6 -4.62 -0.61 -5.65
CA CYS A 6 -4.07 -1.57 -4.71
C CYS A 6 -4.38 -1.18 -3.26
N GLY A 7 -5.02 -2.10 -2.54
CA GLY A 7 -5.40 -1.93 -1.14
C GLY A 7 -4.25 -2.30 -0.19
N VAL A 8 -3.62 -1.28 0.39
CA VAL A 8 -2.39 -1.42 1.19
C VAL A 8 -2.43 -0.52 2.45
N GLY A 9 -1.29 -0.37 3.11
CA GLY A 9 -1.10 0.51 4.27
C GLY A 9 -1.61 -0.05 5.60
N ALA A 10 -1.05 0.48 6.69
CA ALA A 10 -1.42 0.07 8.03
C ALA A 10 -2.88 0.39 8.35
N ASP A 11 -3.52 -0.51 9.12
CA ASP A 11 -4.86 -0.30 9.61
C ASP A 11 -5.05 -0.90 11.02
N THR A 12 -6.31 -1.10 11.41
CA THR A 12 -6.74 -1.73 12.66
C THR A 12 -6.04 -3.04 13.02
N GLY A 13 -5.49 -3.74 12.02
CA GLY A 13 -4.72 -4.97 12.21
C GLY A 13 -3.33 -4.74 12.79
N ASN A 14 -2.72 -3.58 12.55
CA ASN A 14 -1.27 -3.40 12.68
C ASN A 14 -0.84 -2.23 13.54
N VAL A 15 -1.63 -1.15 13.59
CA VAL A 15 -1.23 0.09 14.29
C VAL A 15 -2.41 0.66 15.07
N ARG A 16 -2.08 1.33 16.18
CA ARG A 16 -2.99 2.13 17.00
C ARG A 16 -2.31 3.48 17.30
N PRO A 17 -3.01 4.61 17.14
CA PRO A 17 -4.30 4.74 16.48
C PRO A 17 -4.24 4.35 14.99
N VAL A 18 -5.41 4.11 14.39
CA VAL A 18 -5.52 3.93 12.93
C VAL A 18 -5.24 5.28 12.27
N PRO A 19 -4.51 5.35 11.14
CA PRO A 19 -4.29 6.58 10.41
C PRO A 19 -5.59 7.35 10.13
N ARG A 20 -5.49 8.68 10.14
CA ARG A 20 -6.62 9.60 9.97
C ARG A 20 -6.36 10.56 8.82
N VAL A 21 -7.46 11.05 8.25
CA VAL A 21 -7.48 12.21 7.36
C VAL A 21 -8.09 13.36 8.14
N ASP A 22 -7.43 14.53 8.16
CA ASP A 22 -7.93 15.72 8.83
C ASP A 22 -8.91 16.53 7.95
N ASP A 23 -9.47 17.61 8.51
CA ASP A 23 -10.44 18.48 7.81
C ASP A 23 -9.87 19.09 6.52
N ALA A 24 -8.54 19.24 6.43
CA ALA A 24 -7.85 19.74 5.24
C ALA A 24 -7.44 18.62 4.27
N GLY A 25 -7.86 17.37 4.51
CA GLY A 25 -7.50 16.21 3.70
C GLY A 25 -6.07 15.70 3.93
N ARG A 26 -5.34 16.23 4.90
CA ARG A 26 -3.96 15.83 5.20
C ARG A 26 -3.94 14.51 5.97
N PHE A 27 -2.86 13.76 5.80
CA PHE A 27 -2.74 12.41 6.36
C PHE A 27 -1.27 11.99 6.51
N GLU A 28 -1.04 11.01 7.38
CA GLU A 28 0.21 10.24 7.45
C GLU A 28 0.09 8.96 6.63
N TYR A 29 1.03 8.73 5.72
CA TYR A 29 1.24 7.37 5.18
C TYR A 29 2.01 6.57 6.23
N VAL A 30 1.33 5.66 6.92
CA VAL A 30 1.93 4.78 7.92
C VAL A 30 2.12 3.38 7.28
N PRO A 31 3.37 2.96 6.99
CA PRO A 31 3.63 1.61 6.53
C PRO A 31 3.33 0.58 7.63
N ILE A 32 3.05 -0.66 7.25
CA ILE A 32 2.87 -1.73 8.25
C ILE A 32 4.20 -2.00 8.97
N PRO A 33 4.18 -2.43 10.24
CA PRO A 33 5.40 -2.83 10.93
C PRO A 33 5.96 -4.07 10.23
N GLU A 34 7.27 -4.09 9.95
CA GLU A 34 7.91 -5.28 9.39
C GLU A 34 7.71 -6.45 10.37
N LYS A 35 7.53 -7.68 9.87
CA LYS A 35 7.23 -8.87 10.69
C LYS A 35 8.46 -9.69 11.08
N GLY A 36 9.58 -9.56 10.38
CA GLY A 36 10.79 -10.33 10.68
C GLY A 36 12.10 -9.65 10.28
N ALA A 37 13.14 -10.46 10.06
CA ALA A 37 14.44 -10.02 9.57
C ALA A 37 14.34 -9.24 8.24
N THR A 38 14.98 -8.09 8.20
CA THR A 38 14.99 -7.19 7.04
C THR A 38 16.29 -6.37 7.06
N ALA A 39 16.76 -5.97 5.89
CA ALA A 39 17.80 -4.95 5.76
C ALA A 39 17.25 -3.52 5.83
N GLU A 40 15.93 -3.33 6.05
CA GLU A 40 15.34 -2.01 6.23
C GLU A 40 15.91 -1.31 7.46
N THR A 41 16.44 -0.11 7.23
CA THR A 41 17.00 0.76 8.26
C THR A 41 16.00 1.82 8.71
N ALA A 42 14.97 2.10 7.90
CA ALA A 42 13.89 2.98 8.28
C ALA A 42 13.03 2.35 9.38
N THR A 43 12.79 3.12 10.44
CA THR A 43 11.95 2.77 11.58
C THR A 43 10.87 3.85 11.77
N TYR A 44 9.85 3.57 12.59
CA TYR A 44 8.88 4.61 12.92
C TYR A 44 9.52 5.84 13.58
N GLY A 45 10.59 5.65 14.35
CA GLY A 45 11.33 6.73 15.01
C GLY A 45 12.37 7.43 14.12
N SER A 46 12.56 6.98 12.87
CA SER A 46 13.46 7.66 11.92
C SER A 46 12.71 8.33 10.77
N LEU A 47 11.47 7.91 10.50
CA LEU A 47 10.66 8.48 9.43
C LEU A 47 9.96 9.76 9.93
N PRO A 48 10.12 10.90 9.23
CA PRO A 48 9.46 12.14 9.62
C PRO A 48 7.95 12.04 9.45
N ALA A 49 7.21 12.66 10.36
CA ALA A 49 5.77 12.88 10.19
C ALA A 49 5.54 14.02 9.17
N ARG A 50 4.47 13.90 8.38
CA ARG A 50 4.09 14.90 7.36
C ARG A 50 3.16 16.00 7.92
N THR A 51 2.40 15.66 8.95
CA THR A 51 1.32 16.50 9.50
C THR A 51 1.65 17.09 10.86
N THR A 52 2.73 16.63 11.49
CA THR A 52 3.22 17.08 12.80
C THR A 52 4.73 17.26 12.78
N ASP A 53 5.26 18.04 13.72
CA ASP A 53 6.70 18.11 13.95
C ASP A 53 7.14 16.84 14.69
N GLY A 54 8.06 16.06 14.11
CA GLY A 54 8.58 14.85 14.73
C GLY A 54 8.64 13.67 13.76
N THR A 55 8.40 12.48 14.30
CA THR A 55 8.51 11.19 13.59
C THR A 55 7.17 10.46 13.59
N LEU A 56 7.03 9.44 12.74
CA LEU A 56 5.82 8.61 12.74
C LEU A 56 5.56 7.94 14.11
N ALA A 57 6.61 7.64 14.88
CA ALA A 57 6.48 7.04 16.21
C ALA A 57 5.70 7.93 17.19
N ASP A 58 5.81 9.25 17.07
CA ASP A 58 5.13 10.20 17.96
C ASP A 58 3.60 10.15 17.82
N GLY A 59 3.11 9.65 16.67
CA GLY A 59 1.68 9.46 16.39
C GLY A 59 1.17 8.02 16.59
N ILE A 60 2.01 7.09 17.09
CA ILE A 60 1.68 5.66 17.21
C ILE A 60 1.79 5.19 18.66
N ASP A 61 0.66 4.81 19.24
CA ASP A 61 0.57 4.27 20.61
C ASP A 61 1.01 2.81 20.70
N ALA A 62 0.69 2.00 19.68
CA ALA A 62 1.01 0.59 19.67
C ALA A 62 1.07 0.01 18.26
N ILE A 63 1.90 -1.02 18.10
CA ILE A 63 2.06 -1.77 16.87
C ILE A 63 1.80 -3.26 17.09
N ARG A 64 1.43 -3.96 16.02
CA ARG A 64 1.28 -5.41 15.99
C ARG A 64 1.83 -5.96 14.66
N PRO A 65 3.11 -6.32 14.64
CA PRO A 65 3.71 -7.05 13.52
C PRO A 65 2.93 -8.34 13.22
N GLY A 66 2.72 -8.65 11.94
CA GLY A 66 2.00 -9.87 11.50
C GLY A 66 0.47 -9.84 11.67
N SER A 67 -0.10 -8.87 12.39
CA SER A 67 -1.54 -8.74 12.70
C SER A 67 -2.14 -9.82 13.61
N ASP A 68 -1.36 -10.80 14.04
CA ASP A 68 -1.79 -11.99 14.79
C ASP A 68 -1.13 -12.12 16.19
N GLY A 69 -0.02 -11.43 16.43
CA GLY A 69 0.68 -11.39 17.71
C GLY A 69 0.12 -10.40 18.75
N ASP A 70 0.90 -10.18 19.81
CA ASP A 70 0.58 -9.20 20.86
C ASP A 70 0.85 -7.75 20.42
N TRP A 71 0.08 -6.83 20.98
CA TRP A 71 0.34 -5.40 20.81
C TRP A 71 1.58 -4.99 21.60
N THR A 72 2.52 -4.32 20.92
CA THR A 72 3.66 -3.66 21.55
C THR A 72 3.34 -2.18 21.71
N SER A 73 3.24 -1.70 22.96
CA SER A 73 2.94 -0.30 23.30
C SER A 73 4.09 0.41 24.03
N ASN A 74 5.25 -0.23 24.14
CA ASN A 74 6.44 0.43 24.65
C ASN A 74 6.96 1.40 23.58
N ALA A 75 7.06 2.70 23.92
CA ALA A 75 7.40 3.75 22.97
C ALA A 75 8.77 3.54 22.28
N ASP A 76 9.80 3.12 23.02
CA ASP A 76 11.13 2.87 22.45
C ASP A 76 11.08 1.69 21.47
N ALA A 77 10.33 0.63 21.79
CA ALA A 77 10.14 -0.52 20.91
C ALA A 77 9.31 -0.18 19.66
N VAL A 78 8.31 0.70 19.79
CA VAL A 78 7.56 1.25 18.65
C VAL A 78 8.50 2.05 17.76
N ALA A 79 9.24 3.01 18.33
CA ALA A 79 10.16 3.87 17.60
C ALA A 79 11.25 3.07 16.89
N ALA A 80 11.82 2.04 17.52
CA ALA A 80 12.86 1.20 16.95
C ALA A 80 12.35 0.16 15.93
N ARG A 81 11.03 0.00 15.74
CA ARG A 81 10.51 -1.01 14.83
C ARG A 81 10.75 -0.60 13.38
N ALA A 82 11.43 -1.48 12.65
CA ALA A 82 11.57 -1.37 11.20
C ALA A 82 10.21 -1.42 10.51
N VAL A 83 10.03 -0.57 9.50
CA VAL A 83 8.80 -0.50 8.72
C VAL A 83 8.86 -1.40 7.49
N HIS A 84 7.72 -1.82 6.97
CA HIS A 84 7.62 -2.46 5.66
C HIS A 84 7.07 -1.44 4.67
N ARG A 85 7.97 -0.73 3.98
CA ARG A 85 7.62 0.31 3.00
C ARG A 85 7.20 -0.33 1.68
N ASP A 86 5.92 -0.64 1.60
CA ASP A 86 5.35 -1.21 0.38
C ASP A 86 3.91 -0.70 0.15
N PRO A 87 3.73 0.34 -0.68
CA PRO A 87 4.70 0.97 -1.58
C PRO A 87 5.81 1.78 -0.87
N ASN A 88 6.98 1.85 -1.49
CA ASN A 88 8.03 2.80 -1.13
C ASN A 88 7.97 3.99 -2.11
N PHE A 89 7.44 5.13 -1.67
CA PHE A 89 7.28 6.31 -2.52
C PHE A 89 8.57 7.10 -2.75
N ASP A 90 9.59 6.97 -1.87
CA ASP A 90 10.88 7.64 -2.07
C ASP A 90 11.63 7.01 -3.25
N ALA A 91 11.51 5.68 -3.39
CA ALA A 91 12.12 4.91 -4.47
C ALA A 91 11.14 4.54 -5.60
N LEU A 92 9.88 4.95 -5.48
CA LEU A 92 8.78 4.63 -6.39
C LEU A 92 8.75 3.14 -6.77
N THR A 93 8.62 2.26 -5.78
CA THR A 93 8.53 0.81 -6.01
C THR A 93 7.41 0.19 -5.18
N TYR A 94 6.83 -0.89 -5.70
CA TYR A 94 5.80 -1.67 -5.01
C TYR A 94 6.01 -3.17 -5.24
N GLY A 95 5.98 -3.95 -4.18
CA GLY A 95 6.07 -5.40 -4.17
C GLY A 95 4.77 -6.04 -3.68
N GLU A 96 4.46 -7.23 -4.19
CA GLU A 96 3.25 -7.94 -3.80
C GLU A 96 3.36 -9.44 -4.05
N HIS A 97 2.72 -10.23 -3.19
CA HIS A 97 2.73 -11.70 -3.25
C HIS A 97 1.33 -12.31 -3.12
N ARG A 98 0.29 -11.51 -2.86
CA ARG A 98 -1.09 -11.99 -2.81
C ARG A 98 -1.53 -12.41 -4.22
N PRO A 99 -1.98 -13.66 -4.44
CA PRO A 99 -2.22 -14.19 -5.79
C PRO A 99 -3.14 -13.34 -6.67
N ALA A 100 -4.22 -12.79 -6.10
CA ALA A 100 -5.16 -11.96 -6.83
C ALA A 100 -4.56 -10.62 -7.30
N TYR A 101 -3.58 -10.09 -6.57
CA TYR A 101 -2.87 -8.88 -6.96
C TYR A 101 -1.78 -9.22 -7.98
N VAL A 102 -0.97 -10.24 -7.69
CA VAL A 102 0.10 -10.75 -8.57
C VAL A 102 -0.43 -11.00 -9.99
N ALA A 103 -1.60 -11.64 -10.10
CA ALA A 103 -2.23 -11.92 -11.38
C ALA A 103 -2.49 -10.66 -12.22
N ARG A 104 -2.78 -9.51 -11.59
CA ARG A 104 -3.00 -8.22 -12.27
C ARG A 104 -1.73 -7.44 -12.47
N LEU A 105 -0.86 -7.41 -11.46
CA LEU A 105 0.37 -6.62 -11.48
C LEU A 105 1.30 -7.07 -12.61
N ARG A 106 1.38 -8.38 -12.89
CA ARG A 106 2.22 -8.93 -13.98
C ARG A 106 1.72 -8.57 -15.39
N GLU A 107 0.50 -8.06 -15.51
CA GLU A 107 -0.14 -7.72 -16.79
C GLU A 107 0.01 -6.21 -17.10
N LEU A 108 0.66 -5.45 -16.21
CA LEU A 108 0.88 -4.02 -16.39
C LEU A 108 1.99 -3.73 -17.39
N ASP A 109 1.77 -2.68 -18.19
CA ASP A 109 2.73 -2.16 -19.16
C ASP A 109 3.37 -0.84 -18.65
N PRO A 110 4.58 -0.49 -19.13
CA PRO A 110 5.16 0.83 -18.88
C PRO A 110 4.22 1.97 -19.29
N GLY A 111 3.95 2.88 -18.34
CA GLY A 111 2.99 3.97 -18.51
C GLY A 111 1.64 3.74 -17.83
N ASP A 112 1.32 2.52 -17.41
CA ASP A 112 0.18 2.23 -16.54
C ASP A 112 0.32 2.91 -15.17
N VAL A 113 -0.75 2.94 -14.39
CA VAL A 113 -0.74 3.51 -13.04
C VAL A 113 -1.14 2.46 -12.01
N ILE A 114 -0.35 2.40 -10.93
CA ILE A 114 -0.77 1.74 -9.69
C ILE A 114 -1.10 2.81 -8.68
N ALA A 115 -2.31 2.76 -8.14
CA ALA A 115 -2.84 3.73 -7.22
C ALA A 115 -3.15 3.06 -5.88
N PHE A 116 -2.71 3.66 -4.78
CA PHE A 116 -2.72 3.03 -3.47
C PHE A 116 -3.81 3.60 -2.58
N TYR A 117 -4.66 2.71 -2.07
CA TYR A 117 -5.73 3.10 -1.17
C TYR A 117 -5.67 2.34 0.16
N GLY A 118 -6.02 3.04 1.23
CA GLY A 118 -5.91 2.59 2.60
C GLY A 118 -7.18 2.88 3.39
N GLY A 119 -7.24 2.34 4.61
CA GLY A 119 -8.37 2.58 5.49
C GLY A 119 -8.04 3.67 6.50
N PHE A 120 -8.65 4.84 6.38
CA PHE A 120 -8.44 5.97 7.29
C PHE A 120 -9.74 6.38 7.95
N ARG A 121 -9.69 6.86 9.21
CA ARG A 121 -10.85 7.58 9.77
C ARG A 121 -10.94 8.97 9.15
N GLY A 122 -12.15 9.41 8.87
CA GLY A 122 -12.39 10.74 8.34
C GLY A 122 -12.47 11.80 9.44
N PRO A 123 -12.52 13.08 9.05
CA PRO A 123 -12.72 14.18 9.99
C PRO A 123 -14.08 14.12 10.71
N ASP A 124 -15.13 13.77 9.97
CA ASP A 124 -16.52 13.82 10.46
C ASP A 124 -16.98 12.55 11.17
N SER A 125 -16.13 11.52 11.23
CA SER A 125 -16.54 10.20 11.72
C SER A 125 -15.38 9.33 12.19
N ASP A 126 -15.59 8.61 13.29
CA ASP A 126 -14.71 7.52 13.69
C ASP A 126 -14.85 6.26 12.82
N VAL A 127 -15.80 6.25 11.88
CA VAL A 127 -15.91 5.22 10.86
C VAL A 127 -14.77 5.38 9.85
N LYS A 128 -14.09 4.27 9.59
CA LYS A 128 -13.03 4.19 8.59
C LYS A 128 -13.64 4.30 7.19
N HIS A 129 -13.05 5.07 6.29
CA HIS A 129 -13.33 5.05 4.85
C HIS A 129 -12.11 4.59 4.07
N ARG A 130 -12.30 4.31 2.79
CA ARG A 130 -11.22 4.03 1.85
C ARG A 130 -10.79 5.34 1.20
N TYR A 131 -9.52 5.66 1.37
CA TYR A 131 -8.92 6.83 0.76
C TYR A 131 -7.76 6.41 -0.12
N LEU A 132 -7.72 6.97 -1.33
CA LEU A 132 -6.55 7.01 -2.16
C LEU A 132 -5.54 7.98 -1.52
N PHE A 133 -4.29 7.56 -1.42
CA PHE A 133 -3.25 8.31 -0.71
C PHE A 133 -1.93 8.45 -1.48
N GLY A 134 -1.79 7.75 -2.62
CA GLY A 134 -0.59 7.82 -3.45
C GLY A 134 -0.77 7.02 -4.72
N TYR A 135 0.16 7.18 -5.65
CA TYR A 135 0.22 6.36 -6.86
C TYR A 135 1.64 6.34 -7.42
N LEU A 136 1.89 5.44 -8.38
CA LEU A 136 3.08 5.43 -9.20
C LEU A 136 2.70 5.20 -10.66
N THR A 137 3.50 5.76 -11.56
CA THR A 137 3.45 5.40 -12.98
C THR A 137 4.44 4.27 -13.22
N VAL A 138 4.01 3.17 -13.86
CA VAL A 138 4.86 2.01 -14.16
C VAL A 138 6.00 2.44 -15.09
N ALA A 139 7.24 2.17 -14.70
CA ALA A 139 8.44 2.62 -15.40
C ALA A 139 8.95 1.61 -16.42
N ALA A 140 8.87 0.33 -16.06
CA ALA A 140 9.35 -0.81 -16.83
C ALA A 140 8.46 -2.03 -16.53
N ASP A 141 8.66 -3.10 -17.28
CA ASP A 141 7.91 -4.35 -17.08
C ASP A 141 8.06 -4.84 -15.63
N PRO A 142 6.96 -5.30 -15.00
CA PRO A 142 7.00 -5.89 -13.66
C PRO A 142 7.98 -7.07 -13.59
N VAL A 143 8.82 -7.08 -12.56
CA VAL A 143 9.73 -8.21 -12.28
C VAL A 143 8.95 -9.29 -11.54
N VAL A 144 8.88 -10.48 -12.11
CA VAL A 144 8.17 -11.63 -11.53
C VAL A 144 9.18 -12.63 -11.00
N LEU A 145 9.22 -12.78 -9.68
CA LEU A 145 10.05 -13.75 -8.98
C LEU A 145 9.23 -15.01 -8.73
N THR A 146 9.50 -16.07 -9.47
CA THR A 146 8.74 -17.31 -9.36
C THR A 146 9.37 -18.26 -8.34
N PRO A 147 8.59 -19.16 -7.71
CA PRO A 147 9.12 -20.14 -6.76
C PRO A 147 10.18 -21.09 -7.31
N GLU A 148 10.26 -21.25 -8.64
CA GLU A 148 11.22 -22.11 -9.32
C GLU A 148 12.59 -21.45 -9.53
N MET A 149 12.70 -20.14 -9.31
CA MET A 149 13.99 -19.43 -9.38
C MET A 149 14.87 -19.84 -8.20
N ASP A 150 16.16 -19.98 -8.43
CA ASP A 150 17.12 -20.15 -7.35
C ASP A 150 17.46 -18.81 -6.68
N ASP A 151 18.09 -18.90 -5.51
CA ASP A 151 18.42 -17.73 -4.69
C ASP A 151 19.38 -16.76 -5.42
N GLU A 152 20.24 -17.25 -6.31
CA GLU A 152 21.16 -16.42 -7.09
C GLU A 152 20.40 -15.59 -8.15
N ALA A 153 19.47 -16.21 -8.87
CA ALA A 153 18.61 -15.52 -9.82
C ALA A 153 17.67 -14.53 -9.12
N ILE A 154 17.12 -14.90 -7.95
CA ILE A 154 16.30 -14.00 -7.13
C ILE A 154 17.13 -12.80 -6.65
N ALA A 155 18.34 -13.03 -6.15
CA ALA A 155 19.25 -11.98 -5.71
C ALA A 155 19.55 -11.00 -6.85
N ALA A 156 19.95 -11.51 -8.02
CA ALA A 156 20.27 -10.68 -9.18
C ALA A 156 19.08 -9.82 -9.64
N ALA A 157 17.86 -10.37 -9.62
CA ALA A 157 16.66 -9.62 -9.98
C ALA A 157 16.30 -8.53 -8.93
N LEU A 158 16.55 -8.79 -7.65
CA LEU A 158 16.27 -7.85 -6.57
C LEU A 158 17.34 -6.76 -6.40
N ASP A 159 18.57 -7.02 -6.85
CA ASP A 159 19.68 -6.04 -6.84
C ASP A 159 19.38 -4.80 -7.70
N GLU A 160 18.48 -4.91 -8.69
CA GLU A 160 17.99 -3.78 -9.48
C GLU A 160 16.95 -2.93 -8.72
N HIS A 161 16.40 -3.46 -7.62
CA HIS A 161 15.35 -2.83 -6.81
C HIS A 161 15.64 -2.91 -5.31
N PRO A 162 16.82 -2.45 -4.83
CA PRO A 162 17.27 -2.67 -3.45
C PRO A 162 16.39 -1.97 -2.41
N GLU A 163 15.68 -0.92 -2.82
CA GLU A 163 14.77 -0.16 -1.97
C GLU A 163 13.37 -0.79 -1.83
N ASN A 164 13.06 -1.84 -2.60
CA ASN A 164 11.80 -2.57 -2.46
C ASN A 164 11.80 -3.40 -1.16
N ALA A 165 10.66 -3.46 -0.48
CA ALA A 165 10.57 -4.17 0.79
C ALA A 165 10.85 -5.68 0.69
N HIS A 166 10.54 -6.30 -0.46
CA HIS A 166 10.86 -7.70 -0.73
C HIS A 166 12.36 -7.91 -0.98
N ALA A 167 13.05 -6.96 -1.62
CA ALA A 167 14.52 -6.97 -1.73
C ALA A 167 15.17 -6.90 -0.33
N LYS A 168 14.68 -6.00 0.53
CA LYS A 168 15.19 -5.84 1.91
C LYS A 168 14.96 -7.07 2.77
N ARG A 169 13.80 -7.74 2.63
CA ARG A 169 13.54 -9.04 3.29
C ARG A 169 14.49 -10.13 2.82
N PHE A 170 14.67 -10.24 1.50
CA PHE A 170 15.59 -11.21 0.94
C PHE A 170 17.03 -10.95 1.41
N ALA A 171 17.51 -9.71 1.38
CA ALA A 171 18.84 -9.37 1.90
C ALA A 171 19.01 -9.65 3.40
N GLY A 172 17.94 -9.47 4.20
CA GLY A 172 17.98 -9.68 5.65
C GLY A 172 17.89 -11.15 6.09
N HIS A 173 17.34 -12.04 5.26
CA HIS A 173 17.06 -13.43 5.64
C HIS A 173 17.55 -14.49 4.64
N GLY A 174 17.69 -14.15 3.36
CA GLY A 174 17.99 -15.06 2.26
C GLY A 174 16.76 -15.79 1.69
N SER A 175 15.54 -15.37 2.02
CA SER A 175 14.31 -15.96 1.46
C SER A 175 13.17 -14.93 1.46
N LEU A 176 12.26 -15.00 0.48
CA LEU A 176 11.14 -14.07 0.33
C LEU A 176 9.99 -14.33 1.31
N TYR A 177 9.74 -15.60 1.66
CA TYR A 177 8.52 -16.04 2.37
C TYR A 177 8.74 -16.51 3.80
N TYR A 178 9.96 -16.45 4.33
CA TYR A 178 10.34 -17.07 5.62
C TYR A 178 9.43 -16.77 6.82
N HIS A 179 8.74 -15.64 6.80
CA HIS A 179 7.89 -15.14 7.88
C HIS A 179 6.41 -15.55 7.71
N ASP A 180 6.06 -16.28 6.65
CA ASP A 180 4.69 -16.67 6.34
C ASP A 180 4.63 -18.17 6.00
N PRO A 181 4.35 -19.04 6.99
CA PRO A 181 4.36 -20.49 6.79
C PRO A 181 3.47 -20.95 5.65
N ALA A 182 2.33 -20.28 5.41
CA ALA A 182 1.43 -20.64 4.31
C ALA A 182 2.09 -20.46 2.94
N PHE A 183 2.92 -19.42 2.78
CA PHE A 183 3.70 -19.19 1.56
C PHE A 183 5.06 -19.91 1.57
N VAL A 184 5.53 -20.39 2.72
CA VAL A 184 6.68 -21.32 2.76
C VAL A 184 6.25 -22.70 2.25
N ASP A 185 5.10 -23.19 2.70
CA ASP A 185 4.58 -24.51 2.33
C ASP A 185 4.00 -24.55 0.92
N ASN A 186 3.47 -23.42 0.44
CA ASN A 186 2.96 -23.23 -0.92
C ASN A 186 3.40 -21.86 -1.46
N PRO A 187 4.66 -21.73 -1.92
CA PRO A 187 5.17 -20.46 -2.42
C PRO A 187 4.43 -20.03 -3.68
N GLU A 188 4.05 -18.75 -3.70
CA GLU A 188 3.46 -18.08 -4.84
C GLU A 188 4.53 -17.18 -5.51
N PRO A 189 4.28 -16.57 -6.67
CA PRO A 189 5.20 -15.56 -7.19
C PRO A 189 5.17 -14.25 -6.39
N VAL A 190 6.32 -13.58 -6.26
CA VAL A 190 6.39 -12.16 -5.86
C VAL A 190 6.52 -11.31 -7.11
N VAL A 191 5.75 -10.23 -7.20
CA VAL A 191 5.93 -9.22 -8.25
C VAL A 191 6.52 -7.96 -7.65
N VAL A 192 7.56 -7.42 -8.28
CA VAL A 192 8.11 -6.09 -8.00
C VAL A 192 7.80 -5.19 -9.19
N VAL A 193 7.11 -4.08 -8.93
CA VAL A 193 6.78 -3.07 -9.93
C VAL A 193 7.72 -1.88 -9.76
N PRO A 194 8.59 -1.60 -10.75
CA PRO A 194 9.35 -0.37 -10.81
C PRO A 194 8.45 0.78 -11.26
N GLY A 195 8.44 1.86 -10.49
CA GLY A 195 7.69 3.08 -10.76
C GLY A 195 8.59 4.25 -11.14
N ARG A 196 7.95 5.29 -11.67
CA ARG A 196 8.55 6.59 -11.98
C ARG A 196 7.54 7.71 -11.76
N GLU A 197 8.05 8.93 -11.79
CA GLU A 197 7.20 10.12 -11.85
C GLU A 197 6.45 10.20 -13.19
N PRO A 198 5.25 10.80 -13.23
CA PRO A 198 4.52 11.36 -12.09
C PRO A 198 4.00 10.24 -11.16
N GLY A 199 4.11 10.49 -9.85
CA GLY A 199 3.81 9.54 -8.79
C GLY A 199 4.25 10.10 -7.44
N GLY A 200 4.06 9.31 -6.38
CA GLY A 200 4.38 9.68 -5.01
C GLY A 200 3.16 9.66 -4.08
N VAL A 201 3.38 10.14 -2.87
CA VAL A 201 2.33 10.36 -1.87
C VAL A 201 1.54 11.59 -2.27
N LEU A 202 0.21 11.54 -2.17
CA LEU A 202 -0.64 12.70 -2.42
C LEU A 202 -0.52 13.72 -1.28
N ASP A 203 -0.64 15.01 -1.60
CA ASP A 203 -0.72 16.06 -0.58
C ASP A 203 -2.03 15.98 0.23
N ARG A 204 -3.12 15.58 -0.43
CA ARG A 204 -4.42 15.33 0.19
C ARG A 204 -4.95 13.96 -0.19
N ALA A 205 -5.54 13.27 0.79
CA ALA A 205 -6.18 11.98 0.58
C ALA A 205 -7.52 12.15 -0.15
N VAL A 206 -7.81 11.28 -1.12
CA VAL A 206 -9.07 11.31 -1.88
C VAL A 206 -9.99 10.20 -1.39
N ARG A 207 -11.14 10.55 -0.82
CA ARG A 207 -12.12 9.57 -0.35
C ARG A 207 -12.72 8.80 -1.54
N LEU A 208 -12.50 7.49 -1.57
CA LEU A 208 -13.02 6.58 -2.59
C LEU A 208 -14.38 5.98 -2.21
N SER A 209 -14.62 5.76 -0.92
CA SER A 209 -15.82 5.07 -0.43
C SER A 209 -16.87 6.00 0.18
N ASP A 210 -18.13 5.64 0.05
CA ASP A 210 -19.24 6.31 0.75
C ASP A 210 -19.57 5.65 2.11
N GLU A 211 -20.60 6.18 2.77
CA GLU A 211 -21.21 5.61 3.97
C GLU A 211 -22.35 4.69 3.59
N ARG A 212 -22.03 3.41 3.36
CA ARG A 212 -23.05 2.35 3.29
C ARG A 212 -23.11 1.60 4.61
N VAL A 213 -24.33 1.25 5.03
CA VAL A 213 -24.56 0.46 6.24
C VAL A 213 -24.10 -0.98 6.00
N GLY A 214 -23.04 -1.41 6.70
CA GLY A 214 -22.53 -2.78 6.66
C GLY A 214 -21.06 -2.89 7.07
N PRO A 215 -20.51 -4.12 7.18
CA PRO A 215 -19.11 -4.33 7.56
C PRO A 215 -18.11 -4.04 6.42
N ASN A 216 -18.62 -3.87 5.19
CA ASN A 216 -17.82 -3.73 3.98
C ASN A 216 -17.83 -2.29 3.47
N TYR A 217 -16.82 -1.97 2.67
CA TYR A 217 -16.65 -0.67 2.06
C TYR A 217 -16.91 -0.80 0.57
N TYR A 218 -17.60 0.17 -0.02
CA TYR A 218 -17.88 0.21 -1.45
C TYR A 218 -17.46 1.56 -2.01
N MET A 219 -17.06 1.58 -3.29
CA MET A 219 -16.72 2.82 -3.97
C MET A 219 -17.97 3.70 -4.10
N ALA A 220 -17.82 5.00 -3.87
CA ALA A 220 -18.90 5.96 -4.01
C ALA A 220 -19.27 6.10 -5.49
N ASP A 221 -20.57 6.21 -5.80
CA ASP A 221 -21.07 6.26 -7.18
C ASP A 221 -20.42 7.37 -8.03
N ALA A 222 -20.16 8.54 -7.41
CA ALA A 222 -19.46 9.64 -8.08
C ALA A 222 -18.03 9.27 -8.48
N VAL A 223 -17.32 8.50 -7.64
CA VAL A 223 -15.97 8.01 -7.93
C VAL A 223 -16.02 6.89 -8.97
N GLU A 224 -16.96 5.95 -8.86
CA GLU A 224 -17.17 4.88 -9.84
C GLU A 224 -17.43 5.42 -11.24
N SER A 225 -18.24 6.49 -11.35
CA SER A 225 -18.56 7.10 -12.64
C SER A 225 -17.32 7.65 -13.38
N VAL A 226 -16.29 8.05 -12.63
CA VAL A 226 -15.05 8.58 -13.16
C VAL A 226 -14.03 7.46 -13.39
N LEU A 227 -13.77 6.64 -12.37
CA LEU A 227 -12.73 5.60 -12.39
C LEU A 227 -13.14 4.31 -13.11
N ARG A 228 -14.43 4.12 -13.42
CA ARG A 228 -14.96 3.00 -14.21
C ARG A 228 -14.36 1.64 -13.83
N PRO A 229 -14.47 1.22 -12.55
CA PRO A 229 -13.94 -0.07 -12.12
C PRO A 229 -14.59 -1.22 -12.91
N GLU A 230 -13.78 -2.17 -13.40
CA GLU A 230 -14.26 -3.26 -14.26
C GLU A 230 -15.24 -4.21 -13.56
N ARG A 231 -15.15 -4.30 -12.23
CA ARG A 231 -15.96 -5.21 -11.40
C ARG A 231 -16.87 -4.43 -10.47
N GLY A 232 -18.13 -4.28 -10.88
CA GLY A 232 -19.24 -3.83 -10.04
C GLY A 232 -20.21 -4.97 -9.68
N GLY A 233 -20.78 -4.94 -8.48
CA GLY A 233 -21.90 -5.80 -8.09
C GLY A 233 -23.18 -4.99 -7.88
N ALA A 234 -24.27 -5.64 -7.44
CA ALA A 234 -25.54 -4.97 -7.11
C ALA A 234 -25.41 -3.87 -6.03
N ARG A 235 -24.28 -3.85 -5.30
CA ARG A 235 -23.93 -2.85 -4.29
C ARG A 235 -22.73 -1.99 -4.72
N GLY A 236 -22.44 -1.90 -6.02
CA GLY A 236 -21.24 -1.24 -6.54
C GLY A 236 -19.97 -2.07 -6.36
N THR A 237 -18.84 -1.40 -6.45
CA THR A 237 -17.47 -1.91 -6.43
C THR A 237 -17.00 -2.07 -5.01
N HIS A 238 -16.64 -3.29 -4.64
CA HIS A 238 -16.21 -3.62 -3.30
C HIS A 238 -14.78 -3.15 -3.02
N LEU A 239 -14.58 -2.41 -1.92
CA LEU A 239 -13.29 -1.86 -1.46
C LEU A 239 -12.85 -2.36 -0.08
N GLY A 240 -13.57 -3.27 0.58
CA GLY A 240 -13.06 -3.77 1.87
C GLY A 240 -13.86 -4.77 2.67
N GLY A 241 -13.17 -5.27 3.69
CA GLY A 241 -13.21 -6.63 4.23
C GLY A 241 -11.74 -7.05 4.24
N PHE A 242 -11.33 -7.82 3.22
CA PHE A 242 -9.96 -7.83 2.70
C PHE A 242 -9.86 -6.82 1.54
N LYS A 243 -8.90 -5.88 1.56
CA LYS A 243 -8.81 -4.82 0.53
C LYS A 243 -8.46 -5.46 -0.83
N PRO A 244 -9.32 -5.42 -1.87
CA PRO A 244 -9.01 -6.06 -3.16
C PRO A 244 -8.16 -5.18 -4.08
N ALA A 245 -7.54 -5.80 -5.09
CA ALA A 245 -7.08 -5.07 -6.26
C ALA A 245 -8.28 -4.75 -7.17
N VAL A 246 -8.40 -3.50 -7.61
CA VAL A 246 -9.51 -3.03 -8.48
C VAL A 246 -8.93 -2.46 -9.76
N GLU A 247 -9.28 -3.07 -10.88
CA GLU A 247 -8.92 -2.59 -12.19
C GLU A 247 -9.93 -1.55 -12.66
N CYS A 248 -9.43 -0.46 -13.24
CA CYS A 248 -10.19 0.71 -13.65
C CYS A 248 -10.00 0.95 -15.14
N ASP A 249 -11.11 1.00 -15.89
CA ASP A 249 -11.14 1.30 -17.33
C ASP A 249 -11.06 2.82 -17.58
N VAL A 250 -9.90 3.38 -17.24
CA VAL A 250 -9.55 4.79 -17.46
C VAL A 250 -8.10 4.91 -17.89
N THR A 251 -7.80 5.96 -18.63
CA THR A 251 -6.41 6.26 -18.98
C THR A 251 -5.64 6.83 -17.78
N PRO A 252 -4.31 6.68 -17.74
CA PRO A 252 -3.45 7.34 -16.77
C PRO A 252 -3.69 8.86 -16.67
N GLU A 253 -3.94 9.54 -17.79
CA GLU A 253 -4.24 10.97 -17.84
C GLU A 253 -5.57 11.28 -17.15
N ALA A 254 -6.62 10.51 -17.43
CA ALA A 254 -7.93 10.69 -16.81
C ALA A 254 -7.87 10.48 -15.29
N PHE A 255 -7.10 9.47 -14.83
CA PHE A 255 -6.86 9.25 -13.42
C PHE A 255 -6.10 10.41 -12.76
N ARG A 256 -5.04 10.92 -13.39
CA ARG A 256 -4.29 12.07 -12.85
C ARG A 256 -5.16 13.34 -12.78
N SER A 257 -6.01 13.59 -13.77
CA SER A 257 -6.99 14.68 -13.72
C SER A 257 -7.99 14.50 -12.58
N PHE A 258 -8.50 13.28 -12.36
CA PHE A 258 -9.36 12.98 -11.22
C PHE A 258 -8.66 13.28 -9.87
N VAL A 259 -7.40 12.88 -9.73
CA VAL A 259 -6.61 13.16 -8.52
C VAL A 259 -6.40 14.67 -8.33
N ALA A 260 -6.01 15.39 -9.38
CA ALA A 260 -5.82 16.84 -9.33
C ALA A 260 -7.12 17.55 -8.92
N ASP A 261 -8.23 17.25 -9.61
CA ASP A 261 -9.55 17.83 -9.33
C ASP A 261 -10.06 17.54 -7.92
N ALA A 262 -9.67 16.40 -7.33
CA ALA A 262 -10.06 16.00 -5.99
C ALA A 262 -9.17 16.63 -4.90
N THR A 263 -7.92 16.95 -5.22
CA THR A 263 -6.94 17.51 -4.27
C THR A 263 -6.85 19.04 -4.31
N ASP A 264 -7.27 19.67 -5.41
CA ASP A 264 -7.34 21.13 -5.57
C ASP A 264 -8.62 21.75 -4.96
N ARG A 265 -9.59 20.93 -4.53
CA ARG A 265 -10.78 21.43 -3.84
C ARG A 265 -10.38 21.90 -2.43
N PRO A 266 -10.78 23.12 -2.03
CA PRO A 266 -10.40 23.72 -0.75
C PRO A 266 -10.81 22.86 0.44
#